data_AF-A0A0C3E817-F1
#
_entry.id   AF-A0A0C3E817-F1
#
_cell.length_a   1.000
_cell.length_b   1.000
_cell.length_c   1.000
_cell.angle_alpha   90.00
_cell.angle_beta   90.00
_cell.angle_gamma   90.00
#
_symmetry.space_group_name_H-M   'P 1'
#
loop_
_entity.id
_entity.type
_entity.pdbx_description
1 polymer ?
#
loop_
_entity_poly.entity_id
_entity_poly.type
_entity_poly.pdbx_seq_one_letter_code
_entity_poly.pdbx_strand_id
1 'polypeptide(L)'
;MNIIDTTRKYANKNKEFSEICGLIAASMRFFIDIEMSPFLQNEMKLMEQLFSFRGSVSLDQVLQAVDECAFVVNMLERNIDAVSQTDDADIVIQFTMLLRMLKASIASIELVLGSENIK
;
A
#
# COMPACT_ATOMS: atom_id res chain seq x y z
N MET A 1 3.20 -20.33 2.76
CA MET A 1 3.81 -19.77 1.53
C MET A 1 4.25 -18.36 1.84
N ASN A 2 5.50 -18.00 1.57
CA ASN A 2 5.99 -16.65 1.84
C ASN A 2 5.62 -15.73 0.68
N ILE A 3 4.63 -14.87 0.87
CA ILE A 3 4.13 -13.97 -0.18
C ILE A 3 5.22 -12.99 -0.64
N ILE A 4 6.20 -12.65 0.20
CA ILE A 4 7.37 -11.84 -0.20
C ILE A 4 8.16 -12.51 -1.34
N ASP A 5 8.37 -13.82 -1.27
CA ASP A 5 9.13 -14.52 -2.30
C ASP A 5 8.35 -14.55 -3.63
N THR A 6 7.03 -14.68 -3.55
CA THR A 6 6.14 -14.57 -4.72
C THR A 6 6.19 -13.17 -5.33
N THR A 7 6.02 -12.12 -4.52
CA THR A 7 6.09 -10.72 -4.96
C THR A 7 7.45 -10.41 -5.57
N ARG A 8 8.56 -10.87 -4.95
CA ARG A 8 9.92 -10.69 -5.47
C ARG A 8 10.11 -11.41 -6.80
N LYS A 9 9.64 -12.65 -6.93
CA LYS A 9 9.71 -13.42 -8.18
C LYS A 9 8.94 -12.72 -9.30
N TYR A 10 7.77 -12.15 -9.01
CA TYR A 10 6.99 -11.37 -9.97
C TYR A 10 7.73 -10.08 -10.38
N ALA A 11 8.26 -9.33 -9.42
CA ALA A 11 9.04 -8.11 -9.66
C ALA A 11 10.30 -8.36 -10.51
N ASN A 12 11.01 -9.47 -10.28
CA ASN A 12 12.17 -9.84 -11.09
C ASN A 12 11.82 -10.14 -12.55
N LYS A 13 10.57 -10.49 -12.85
CA LYS A 13 10.08 -10.75 -14.21
C LYS A 13 9.44 -9.52 -14.85
N ASN A 14 9.05 -8.53 -14.07
CA ASN A 14 8.33 -7.34 -14.52
C ASN A 14 8.98 -6.07 -13.96
N LYS A 15 9.76 -5.39 -14.80
CA LYS A 15 10.51 -4.17 -14.43
C LYS A 15 9.59 -3.04 -13.95
N GLU A 16 8.47 -2.83 -14.63
CA GLU A 16 7.50 -1.78 -14.25
C GLU A 16 6.91 -2.06 -12.87
N PHE A 17 6.56 -3.31 -12.59
CA PHE A 17 6.10 -3.71 -11.25
C PHE A 17 7.18 -3.52 -10.18
N SER A 18 8.46 -3.80 -10.50
CA SER A 18 9.57 -3.54 -9.58
C SER A 18 9.70 -2.06 -9.21
N GLU A 19 9.52 -1.17 -10.19
CA GLU A 19 9.49 0.29 -9.96
C GLU A 19 8.31 0.70 -9.07
N ILE A 20 7.12 0.12 -9.30
CA ILE A 20 5.94 0.31 -8.44
C ILE A 20 6.19 -0.15 -7.00
N CYS A 21 6.82 -1.31 -6.80
CA CYS A 21 7.19 -1.80 -5.48
C CYS A 21 8.08 -0.80 -4.73
N GLY A 22 9.09 -0.25 -5.43
CA GLY A 22 9.97 0.76 -4.86
C GLY A 22 9.23 2.02 -4.43
N LEU A 23 8.28 2.49 -5.26
CA LEU A 23 7.46 3.66 -4.96
C LEU A 23 6.54 3.42 -3.75
N ILE A 24 5.86 2.28 -3.69
CA ILE A 24 5.00 1.91 -2.57
C ILE A 24 5.82 1.85 -1.28
N ALA A 25 6.93 1.12 -1.27
CA ALA A 25 7.75 0.96 -0.07
C ALA A 25 8.29 2.30 0.44
N ALA A 26 8.80 3.16 -0.45
CA ALA A 26 9.28 4.49 -0.08
C ALA A 26 8.15 5.37 0.48
N SER A 27 6.96 5.31 -0.12
CA SER A 27 5.81 6.11 0.31
C SER A 27 5.27 5.66 1.65
N MET A 28 5.15 4.35 1.89
CA MET A 28 4.72 3.82 3.19
C MET A 28 5.68 4.23 4.30
N ARG A 29 6.99 4.15 4.04
CA ARG A 29 7.99 4.64 5.00
C ARG A 29 7.82 6.12 5.31
N PHE A 30 7.66 6.96 4.28
CA PHE A 30 7.41 8.38 4.46
C PHE A 30 6.18 8.64 5.34
N PHE A 31 5.04 8.00 5.07
CA PHE A 31 3.82 8.20 5.85
C PHE A 31 3.89 7.68 7.28
N ILE A 32 4.68 6.62 7.52
CA ILE A 32 4.97 6.14 8.86
C ILE A 32 5.81 7.19 9.61
N ASP A 33 6.85 7.72 8.98
CA ASP A 33 7.80 8.66 9.60
C ASP A 33 7.13 9.99 9.98
N ILE A 34 6.13 10.45 9.22
CA ILE A 34 5.35 11.66 9.54
C ILE A 34 4.08 11.39 10.36
N GLU A 35 3.86 10.13 10.78
CA GLU A 35 2.71 9.70 11.56
C GLU A 35 1.34 10.06 10.93
N MET A 36 1.25 10.07 9.60
CA MET A 36 0.08 10.56 8.85
C MET A 36 -1.23 9.83 9.21
N SER A 37 -1.14 8.52 9.48
CA SER A 37 -2.29 7.70 9.84
C SER A 37 -1.90 6.68 10.91
N PRO A 38 -2.06 7.03 12.21
CA PRO A 38 -1.75 6.13 13.31
C PRO A 38 -2.52 4.80 13.24
N PHE A 39 -3.76 4.84 12.72
CA PHE A 39 -4.62 3.67 12.61
C PHE A 39 -4.20 2.66 11.53
N LEU A 40 -3.40 3.10 10.55
CA LEU A 40 -2.85 2.23 9.49
C LEU A 40 -1.37 1.90 9.70
N GLN A 41 -0.78 2.22 10.85
CA GLN A 41 0.67 2.05 11.02
C GLN A 41 1.13 0.60 10.80
N ASN A 42 0.34 -0.38 11.22
CA ASN A 42 0.73 -1.79 11.10
C ASN A 42 0.61 -2.25 9.64
N GLU A 43 -0.46 -1.86 8.98
CA GLU A 43 -0.77 -2.15 7.58
C GLU A 43 0.30 -1.51 6.69
N MET A 44 0.62 -0.23 6.91
CA MET A 44 1.69 0.47 6.18
C MET A 44 3.06 -0.19 6.40
N LYS A 45 3.36 -0.66 7.62
CA LYS A 45 4.61 -1.41 7.90
C LYS A 45 4.64 -2.75 7.16
N LEU A 46 3.51 -3.48 7.13
CA LEU A 46 3.40 -4.73 6.38
C LEU A 46 3.57 -4.50 4.88
N MET A 47 2.95 -3.46 4.32
CA MET A 47 3.11 -3.07 2.91
C MET A 47 4.56 -2.67 2.62
N GLU A 48 5.19 -1.88 3.48
CA GLU A 48 6.61 -1.49 3.34
C GLU A 48 7.52 -2.73 3.31
N GLN A 49 7.31 -3.68 4.22
CA GLN A 49 8.08 -4.93 4.27
C GLN A 49 7.85 -5.80 3.04
N LEU A 50 6.58 -5.95 2.62
CA LEU A 50 6.20 -6.74 1.45
C LEU A 50 6.87 -6.21 0.19
N PHE A 51 6.74 -4.90 -0.07
CA PHE A 51 7.21 -4.27 -1.30
C PHE A 51 8.70 -3.88 -1.28
N SER A 52 9.34 -3.83 -0.10
CA SER A 52 10.80 -3.78 0.02
C SER A 52 11.47 -5.16 -0.01
N PHE A 53 10.66 -6.23 -0.07
CA PHE A 53 11.06 -7.62 0.00
C PHE A 53 11.85 -7.98 1.27
N ARG A 54 11.45 -7.45 2.42
CA ARG A 54 12.14 -7.63 3.71
C ARG A 54 11.27 -8.34 4.73
N GLY A 55 11.93 -9.13 5.58
CA GLY A 55 11.27 -9.82 6.69
C GLY A 55 10.46 -11.03 6.23
N SER A 56 9.43 -11.35 7.00
CA SER A 56 8.50 -12.44 6.74
C SER A 56 7.09 -11.97 7.08
N VAL A 57 6.19 -12.06 6.11
CA VAL A 57 4.77 -11.74 6.30
C VAL A 57 3.94 -12.93 5.84
N SER A 58 2.89 -13.27 6.59
CA SER A 58 1.96 -14.32 6.18
C SER A 58 0.97 -13.80 5.15
N LEU A 59 0.43 -14.70 4.34
CA LEU A 59 -0.63 -14.33 3.38
C LEU A 59 -1.85 -13.77 4.12
N ASP A 60 -2.27 -14.39 5.22
CA ASP A 60 -3.43 -13.95 6.00
C ASP A 60 -3.26 -12.51 6.52
N GLN A 61 -2.05 -12.14 6.98
CA GLN A 61 -1.74 -10.78 7.40
C GLN A 61 -1.85 -9.79 6.24
N VAL A 62 -1.40 -10.17 5.05
CA VAL A 62 -1.49 -9.32 3.86
C VAL A 62 -2.95 -9.14 3.43
N LEU A 63 -3.74 -10.20 3.43
CA LEU A 63 -5.16 -10.12 3.09
C LEU A 63 -5.93 -9.24 4.06
N GLN A 64 -5.71 -9.41 5.37
CA GLN A 64 -6.32 -8.53 6.37
C GLN A 64 -5.89 -7.07 6.18
N ALA A 65 -4.61 -6.82 5.92
CA ALA A 65 -4.13 -5.47 5.66
C ALA A 65 -4.73 -4.86 4.39
N VAL A 66 -5.02 -5.66 3.36
CA VAL A 66 -5.72 -5.21 2.15
C VAL A 66 -7.15 -4.77 2.47
N ASP A 67 -7.88 -5.54 3.27
CA ASP A 67 -9.25 -5.21 3.67
C ASP A 67 -9.30 -3.89 4.46
N GLU A 68 -8.38 -3.70 5.41
CA GLU A 68 -8.26 -2.47 6.19
C GLU A 68 -7.87 -1.27 5.30
N CYS A 69 -6.90 -1.46 4.40
CA CYS A 69 -6.53 -0.42 3.43
C CYS A 69 -7.73 -0.05 2.54
N ALA A 70 -8.50 -1.03 2.06
CA ALA A 70 -9.67 -0.80 1.21
C ALA A 70 -10.79 -0.05 1.96
N PHE A 71 -11.01 -0.38 3.24
CA PHE A 71 -11.92 0.36 4.10
C PHE A 71 -11.49 1.84 4.22
N VAL A 72 -10.20 2.10 4.46
CA VAL A 72 -9.70 3.48 4.54
C VAL A 72 -9.78 4.18 3.20
N VAL A 73 -9.43 3.54 2.07
CA VAL A 73 -9.61 4.11 0.73
C VAL A 73 -11.05 4.59 0.53
N ASN A 74 -12.03 3.74 0.83
CA ASN A 74 -13.45 4.10 0.73
C ASN A 74 -13.82 5.28 1.63
N MET A 75 -13.25 5.35 2.83
CA MET A 75 -13.47 6.47 3.74
C MET A 75 -12.85 7.76 3.19
N LEU A 76 -11.61 7.72 2.69
CA LEU A 76 -10.91 8.87 2.12
C LEU A 76 -11.64 9.38 0.87
N GLU A 77 -12.07 8.50 -0.03
CA GLU A 77 -12.82 8.89 -1.23
C GLU A 77 -14.13 9.61 -0.91
N ARG A 78 -14.83 9.21 0.16
CA ARG A 78 -16.06 9.89 0.61
C ARG A 78 -15.82 11.28 1.18
N ASN A 79 -14.59 11.57 1.63
CA ASN A 79 -14.23 12.82 2.28
C ASN A 79 -13.37 13.74 1.39
N ILE A 80 -13.06 13.33 0.15
CA ILE A 80 -12.12 14.03 -0.72
C ILE A 80 -12.58 15.46 -1.04
N ASP A 81 -13.89 15.68 -1.22
CA ASP A 81 -14.44 17.00 -1.52
C ASP A 81 -14.30 17.95 -0.34
N ALA A 82 -14.51 17.45 0.89
CA ALA A 82 -14.35 18.24 2.11
C ALA A 82 -12.88 18.61 2.34
N VAL A 83 -11.95 17.68 2.10
CA VAL A 83 -10.50 17.93 2.22
C VAL A 83 -10.03 18.93 1.16
N SER A 84 -10.54 18.83 -0.07
CA SER A 84 -10.17 19.72 -1.17
C SER A 84 -10.63 21.17 -0.98
N GLN A 85 -11.56 21.41 -0.06
CA GLN A 85 -12.04 22.75 0.30
C GLN A 85 -11.23 23.40 1.43
N THR A 86 -10.25 22.69 2.00
CA THR A 86 -9.34 23.27 2.99
C THR A 86 -8.33 24.21 2.31
N ASP A 87 -7.97 25.30 2.98
CA ASP A 87 -6.93 26.23 2.49
C ASP A 87 -5.49 25.68 2.66
N ASP A 88 -5.36 24.50 3.27
CA ASP A 88 -4.08 23.86 3.54
C ASP A 88 -3.70 22.90 2.40
N ALA A 89 -2.88 23.40 1.47
CA ALA A 89 -2.42 22.64 0.31
C ALA A 89 -1.61 21.39 0.70
N ASP A 90 -0.90 21.42 1.83
CA ASP A 90 -0.08 20.29 2.26
C ASP A 90 -0.98 19.14 2.70
N ILE A 91 -2.07 19.42 3.42
CA ILE A 91 -3.08 18.43 3.80
C ILE A 91 -3.69 17.77 2.55
N VAL A 92 -4.08 18.57 1.55
CA VAL A 92 -4.67 18.06 0.30
C VAL A 92 -3.70 17.14 -0.44
N ILE A 93 -2.43 17.55 -0.53
CA ILE A 93 -1.38 16.77 -1.19
C ILE A 93 -1.14 15.45 -0.45
N GLN A 94 -0.91 15.50 0.86
CA GLN A 94 -0.62 14.33 1.68
C GLN A 94 -1.78 13.33 1.65
N PHE A 95 -3.02 13.82 1.78
CA PHE A 95 -4.24 13.01 1.68
C PHE A 95 -4.35 12.32 0.32
N THR A 96 -4.17 13.07 -0.76
CA THR A 96 -4.24 12.56 -2.14
C THR A 96 -3.15 11.52 -2.39
N MET A 97 -1.94 11.76 -1.90
CA MET A 97 -0.83 10.82 -2.03
C MET A 97 -1.09 9.53 -1.26
N LEU A 98 -1.57 9.63 -0.01
CA LEU A 98 -1.90 8.44 0.79
C LEU A 98 -2.97 7.59 0.08
N LEU A 99 -4.06 8.23 -0.37
CA LEU A 99 -5.13 7.55 -1.12
C LEU A 99 -4.58 6.80 -2.35
N ARG A 100 -3.74 7.47 -3.16
CA ARG A 100 -3.15 6.85 -4.35
C ARG A 100 -2.25 5.67 -4.00
N MET A 101 -1.45 5.79 -2.95
CA MET A 101 -0.51 4.73 -2.56
C MET A 101 -1.20 3.51 -1.95
N LEU A 102 -2.27 3.70 -1.18
CA LEU A 102 -3.09 2.59 -0.70
C LEU A 102 -3.74 1.83 -1.86
N LYS A 103 -4.32 2.55 -2.83
CA LYS A 103 -4.90 1.93 -4.04
C LYS A 103 -3.87 1.16 -4.86
N ALA A 104 -2.68 1.75 -5.06
CA ALA A 104 -1.59 1.10 -5.77
C ALA A 104 -1.12 -0.19 -5.06
N SER A 105 -1.07 -0.16 -3.73
CA SER A 105 -0.69 -1.32 -2.91
C SER A 105 -1.68 -2.46 -3.05
N ILE A 106 -2.98 -2.17 -2.94
CA ILE A 106 -4.06 -3.16 -3.12
C ILE A 106 -3.98 -3.79 -4.51
N ALA A 107 -3.96 -2.97 -5.56
CA ALA A 107 -3.90 -3.46 -6.94
C ALA A 107 -2.64 -4.30 -7.20
N SER A 108 -1.50 -3.92 -6.62
CA SER A 108 -0.25 -4.68 -6.76
C SER A 108 -0.32 -6.05 -6.07
N ILE A 109 -1.00 -6.16 -4.93
CA ILE A 109 -1.22 -7.44 -4.26
C ILE A 109 -2.15 -8.32 -5.08
N GLU A 110 -3.25 -7.78 -5.57
CA GLU A 110 -4.21 -8.51 -6.43
C GLU A 110 -3.52 -9.07 -7.69
N LEU A 111 -2.65 -8.29 -8.31
CA LEU A 111 -1.84 -8.73 -9.45
C LEU A 111 -0.93 -9.92 -9.08
N VAL A 112 -0.24 -9.85 -7.94
CA VAL A 112 0.64 -10.94 -7.48
C VAL A 112 -0.18 -12.20 -7.21
N LEU A 113 -1.29 -12.11 -6.49
CA LEU A 113 -2.15 -13.24 -6.14
C LEU A 113 -2.78 -13.88 -7.40
N GLY A 114 -3.26 -13.05 -8.33
CA GLY A 114 -3.82 -13.49 -9.60
C GLY A 114 -2.80 -14.14 -10.52
N SER A 115 -1.54 -13.69 -10.50
CA SER A 115 -0.48 -14.22 -11.37
C SER A 115 -0.05 -15.65 -11.06
N GLU A 116 -0.29 -16.13 -9.83
CA GLU A 116 0.17 -17.45 -9.37
C GLU A 116 -1.02 -18.38 -9.00
N ASN A 117 -2.26 -18.03 -9.38
CA ASN A 117 -3.50 -18.75 -9.00
C ASN A 117 -3.66 -18.96 -7.49
N ILE A 118 -3.17 -18.01 -6.69
CA ILE A 118 -3.28 -18.05 -5.23
C ILE A 118 -4.67 -17.48 -4.89
N LYS A 119 -5.61 -18.37 -4.56
CA LYS A 119 -6.92 -18.03 -4.00
C LYS A 119 -6.93 -18.26 -2.50
#